data_AF-A0A183UHN9-F1
#
_entry.id   AF-A0A183UHN9-F1
#
_cell.length_a   1.000
_cell.length_b   1.000
_cell.length_c   1.000
_cell.angle_alpha   90.00
_cell.angle_beta   90.00
_cell.angle_gamma   90.00
#
_symmetry.space_group_name_H-M   'P 1'
#
loop_
_entity.id
_entity.type
_entity.pdbx_description
1 polymer ?
#
loop_
_entity_poly.entity_id
_entity_poly.type
_entity_poly.pdbx_seq_one_letter_code
_entity_poly.pdbx_strand_id
1 'polypeptide(L)'
;MFRYDIQQIDERDRSMDERKNQFTILNSLWFAVGSLMQQGSDVIPRAAATRIVAVVWLEWMYTLIMISSYTAQLAAFLTVERMTTPIESTADLAAQQKIKYGTLNGGSTMNFFRESKIPIYERMWSVMQSTTPTVFVNSSREGIARAKGGNYAYMMESSMLEYYMERDCQLQRIGGLLDSKGYGIALPKGSPLRDILSQTVLKLQERTILEALKNKWWKDKRG
;
A
#
# COMPACT_ATOMS: atom_id res chain seq x y z
N MET A 1 -62.38 46.67 -33.18
CA MET A 1 -61.04 46.04 -33.27
C MET A 1 -60.28 46.16 -31.95
N PHE A 2 -60.07 47.38 -31.39
CA PHE A 2 -59.34 47.59 -30.12
C PHE A 2 -59.88 46.89 -28.84
N ARG A 3 -61.15 46.46 -28.80
CA ARG A 3 -61.73 45.79 -27.61
C ARG A 3 -61.33 44.31 -27.51
N TYR A 4 -61.02 43.68 -28.65
CA TYR A 4 -60.58 42.28 -28.71
C TYR A 4 -59.12 42.11 -28.28
N ASP A 5 -58.25 43.08 -28.60
CA ASP A 5 -56.84 43.04 -28.17
C ASP A 5 -56.69 43.26 -26.67
N ILE A 6 -57.50 44.13 -26.05
CA ILE A 6 -57.46 44.36 -24.59
C ILE A 6 -57.97 43.11 -23.83
N GLN A 7 -58.98 42.40 -24.34
CA GLN A 7 -59.43 41.14 -23.74
C GLN A 7 -58.38 40.03 -23.86
N GLN A 8 -57.65 39.94 -24.99
CA GLN A 8 -56.58 38.96 -25.13
C GLN A 8 -55.34 39.28 -24.28
N ILE A 9 -55.03 40.55 -24.05
CA ILE A 9 -53.94 40.96 -23.14
C ILE A 9 -54.34 40.67 -21.68
N ASP A 10 -55.57 40.99 -21.30
CA ASP A 10 -56.12 40.76 -19.95
C ASP A 10 -56.34 39.27 -19.63
N GLU A 11 -56.67 38.44 -20.63
CA GLU A 11 -56.70 36.96 -20.50
C GLU A 11 -55.30 36.34 -20.45
N ARG A 12 -54.33 36.92 -21.17
CA ARG A 12 -52.92 36.48 -21.12
C ARG A 12 -52.29 36.83 -19.77
N ASP A 13 -52.59 38.01 -19.23
CA ASP A 13 -52.16 38.43 -17.89
C ASP A 13 -52.89 37.65 -16.79
N ARG A 14 -54.20 37.37 -16.91
CA ARG A 14 -54.90 36.45 -15.99
C ARG A 14 -54.35 35.03 -16.00
N SER A 15 -53.98 34.49 -17.17
CA SER A 15 -53.38 33.15 -17.27
C SER A 15 -51.97 33.06 -16.64
N MET A 16 -51.27 34.19 -16.56
CA MET A 16 -49.98 34.33 -15.88
C MET A 16 -50.16 34.46 -14.36
N ASP A 17 -51.22 35.13 -13.90
CA ASP A 17 -51.53 35.36 -12.48
C ASP A 17 -52.21 34.15 -11.80
N GLU A 18 -52.96 33.32 -12.54
CA GLU A 18 -53.57 32.08 -12.01
C GLU A 18 -52.57 30.92 -11.82
N ARG A 19 -51.33 31.10 -12.26
CA ARG A 19 -50.26 30.09 -12.22
C ARG A 19 -49.48 30.15 -10.90
N LYS A 20 -50.14 29.76 -9.80
CA LYS A 20 -49.56 29.69 -8.43
C LYS A 20 -48.18 29.01 -8.41
N ASN A 21 -47.22 29.60 -7.70
CA ASN A 21 -45.89 29.04 -7.45
C ASN A 21 -46.00 27.69 -6.74
N GLN A 22 -45.46 26.62 -7.34
CA GLN A 22 -45.45 25.27 -6.76
C GLN A 22 -44.24 25.03 -5.84
N PHE A 23 -43.35 26.02 -5.69
CA PHE A 23 -42.18 25.96 -4.81
C PHE A 23 -42.56 26.25 -3.36
N THR A 24 -43.08 25.23 -2.68
CA THR A 24 -43.04 25.15 -1.21
C THR A 24 -41.62 24.77 -0.77
N ILE A 25 -41.22 25.04 0.47
CA ILE A 25 -39.87 24.69 1.02
C ILE A 25 -39.52 23.21 0.75
N LEU A 26 -40.48 22.31 0.97
CA LEU A 26 -40.30 20.87 0.78
C LEU A 26 -40.13 20.49 -0.71
N ASN A 27 -40.85 21.15 -1.61
CA ASN A 27 -40.73 20.96 -3.06
C ASN A 27 -39.43 21.56 -3.60
N SER A 28 -38.92 22.63 -2.98
CA SER A 28 -37.63 23.24 -3.31
C SER A 28 -36.47 22.36 -2.86
N LEU A 29 -36.59 21.71 -1.69
CA LEU A 29 -35.64 20.69 -1.23
C LEU A 29 -35.66 19.47 -2.18
N TRP A 30 -36.85 19.00 -2.57
CA TRP A 30 -36.99 17.89 -3.52
C TRP A 30 -36.38 18.21 -4.90
N PHE A 31 -36.58 19.44 -5.38
CA PHE A 31 -35.91 19.96 -6.59
C PHE A 31 -34.37 19.98 -6.44
N ALA A 32 -33.86 20.40 -5.29
CA ALA A 32 -32.42 20.41 -5.01
C ALA A 32 -31.82 18.99 -4.94
N VAL A 33 -32.56 18.02 -4.40
CA VAL A 33 -32.12 16.61 -4.36
C VAL A 33 -32.17 15.98 -5.75
N GLY A 34 -33.23 16.22 -6.53
CA GLY A 34 -33.37 15.69 -7.89
C GLY A 34 -32.33 16.25 -8.88
N SER A 35 -31.96 17.52 -8.72
CA SER A 35 -30.87 18.15 -9.48
C SER A 35 -29.48 17.65 -9.04
N LEU A 36 -29.25 17.44 -7.74
CA LEU A 36 -28.00 16.85 -7.23
C LEU A 36 -27.77 15.42 -7.73
N MET A 37 -28.83 14.61 -7.81
CA MET A 37 -28.74 13.21 -8.25
C MET A 37 -28.77 13.03 -9.78
N GLN A 38 -28.80 14.12 -10.57
CA GLN A 38 -28.94 14.10 -12.04
C GLN A 38 -30.15 13.29 -12.56
N GLN A 39 -31.13 12.99 -11.70
CA GLN A 39 -32.34 12.25 -12.06
C GLN A 39 -33.43 13.18 -12.60
N GLY A 40 -33.26 14.49 -12.44
CA GLY A 40 -34.27 15.48 -12.79
C GLY A 40 -35.41 15.50 -11.76
N SER A 41 -36.24 16.53 -11.82
CA SER A 41 -37.43 16.64 -10.96
C SER A 41 -38.60 17.21 -11.76
N ASP A 42 -39.81 16.79 -11.41
CA ASP A 42 -41.04 17.17 -12.10
C ASP A 42 -41.42 18.66 -11.92
N VAL A 43 -40.76 19.36 -10.99
CA VAL A 43 -41.06 20.76 -10.63
C VAL A 43 -40.07 21.71 -11.31
N ILE A 44 -40.42 22.30 -12.45
CA ILE A 44 -39.48 23.15 -13.21
C ILE A 44 -39.73 24.65 -12.88
N PRO A 45 -38.69 25.44 -12.56
CA PRO A 45 -38.84 26.88 -12.36
C PRO A 45 -39.36 27.56 -13.64
N ARG A 46 -40.40 28.40 -13.50
CA ARG A 46 -41.10 29.01 -14.64
C ARG A 46 -40.36 30.21 -15.25
N ALA A 47 -39.62 30.98 -14.45
CA ALA A 47 -38.93 32.18 -14.94
C ALA A 47 -37.61 31.82 -15.65
N ALA A 48 -37.39 32.37 -16.84
CA ALA A 48 -36.20 32.11 -17.65
C ALA A 48 -34.89 32.48 -16.91
N ALA A 49 -34.89 33.57 -16.15
CA ALA A 49 -33.76 33.97 -15.31
C ALA A 49 -33.45 32.92 -14.23
N THR A 50 -34.46 32.35 -13.57
CA THR A 50 -34.27 31.31 -12.55
C THR A 50 -33.80 29.97 -13.13
N ARG A 51 -34.14 29.67 -14.39
CA ARG A 51 -33.61 28.50 -15.10
C ARG A 51 -32.13 28.66 -15.39
N ILE A 52 -31.71 29.81 -15.90
CA ILE A 52 -30.28 30.06 -16.21
C ILE A 52 -29.45 30.02 -14.93
N VAL A 53 -29.93 30.61 -13.83
CA VAL A 53 -29.23 30.55 -12.55
C VAL A 53 -29.20 29.12 -11.99
N ALA A 54 -30.31 28.37 -12.01
CA ALA A 54 -30.32 26.99 -11.51
C ALA A 54 -29.40 26.06 -12.32
N VAL A 55 -29.41 26.19 -13.65
CA VAL A 55 -28.59 25.36 -14.54
C VAL A 55 -27.11 25.74 -14.43
N VAL A 56 -26.77 27.03 -14.53
CA VAL A 56 -25.37 27.48 -14.60
C VAL A 56 -24.69 27.50 -13.23
N TRP A 57 -25.39 27.96 -12.18
CA TRP A 57 -24.81 28.14 -10.85
C TRP A 57 -24.89 26.88 -9.98
N LEU A 58 -26.06 26.24 -9.90
CA LEU A 58 -26.25 25.06 -9.06
C LEU A 58 -25.85 23.76 -9.75
N GLU A 59 -26.32 23.52 -10.98
CA GLU A 59 -26.13 22.21 -11.63
C GLU A 59 -24.79 22.03 -12.35
N TRP A 60 -24.19 23.07 -12.93
CA TRP A 60 -23.04 22.86 -13.84
C TRP A 60 -21.69 23.13 -13.19
N MET A 61 -21.61 24.03 -12.21
CA MET A 61 -20.35 24.33 -11.52
C MET A 61 -20.23 23.61 -10.18
N TYR A 62 -21.21 23.72 -9.29
CA TYR A 62 -21.06 23.19 -7.94
C TYR A 62 -21.17 21.66 -7.85
N THR A 63 -22.23 21.07 -8.40
CA THR A 63 -22.45 19.62 -8.32
C THR A 63 -21.46 18.84 -9.18
N LEU A 64 -21.10 19.35 -10.38
CA LEU A 64 -20.11 18.70 -11.25
C LEU A 64 -18.74 18.62 -10.57
N ILE A 65 -18.26 19.72 -9.97
CA ILE A 65 -16.98 19.74 -9.25
C ILE A 65 -17.01 18.82 -8.02
N MET A 66 -18.13 18.79 -7.28
CA MET A 66 -18.29 17.91 -6.12
C MET A 66 -18.29 16.42 -6.53
N ILE A 67 -19.07 16.05 -7.53
CA ILE A 67 -19.17 14.67 -8.02
C ILE A 67 -17.84 14.25 -8.66
N SER A 68 -17.19 15.11 -9.44
CA SER A 68 -15.87 14.78 -10.04
C SER A 68 -14.81 14.59 -8.96
N SER A 69 -14.79 15.41 -7.91
CA SER A 69 -13.83 15.30 -6.82
C SER A 69 -14.07 14.04 -5.98
N TYR A 70 -15.33 13.70 -5.71
CA TYR A 70 -15.70 12.48 -5.01
C TYR A 70 -15.37 11.23 -5.84
N THR A 71 -15.75 11.21 -7.13
CA THR A 71 -15.43 10.10 -8.04
C THR A 71 -13.92 9.95 -8.25
N ALA A 72 -13.15 11.05 -8.30
CA ALA A 72 -11.70 10.99 -8.36
C ALA A 72 -11.07 10.43 -7.09
N GLN A 73 -11.51 10.86 -5.90
CA GLN A 73 -11.02 10.32 -4.63
C GLN A 73 -11.39 8.85 -4.44
N LEU A 74 -12.61 8.47 -4.83
CA LEU A 74 -13.06 7.09 -4.80
C LEU A 74 -12.27 6.21 -5.79
N ALA A 75 -12.07 6.67 -7.04
CA ALA A 75 -11.27 5.95 -8.03
C ALA A 75 -9.81 5.82 -7.59
N ALA A 76 -9.22 6.87 -7.01
CA ALA A 76 -7.90 6.81 -6.41
C ALA A 76 -7.85 5.77 -5.28
N PHE A 77 -8.86 5.71 -4.41
CA PHE A 77 -8.92 4.70 -3.35
C PHE A 77 -9.07 3.28 -3.90
N LEU A 78 -9.93 3.07 -4.90
CA LEU A 78 -10.18 1.75 -5.50
C LEU A 78 -9.00 1.22 -6.32
N THR A 79 -8.21 2.10 -6.92
CA THR A 79 -7.00 1.72 -7.67
C THR A 79 -5.78 1.53 -6.78
N VAL A 80 -5.75 2.13 -5.59
CA VAL A 80 -4.65 1.97 -4.65
C VAL A 80 -4.90 0.73 -3.79
N GLU A 81 -4.39 -0.40 -4.27
CA GLU A 81 -4.10 -1.53 -3.39
C GLU A 81 -2.92 -1.15 -2.50
N ARG A 82 -3.21 -0.67 -1.28
CA ARG A 82 -2.15 -0.51 -0.28
C ARG A 82 -1.70 -1.91 0.13
N MET A 83 -0.50 -2.30 -0.29
CA MET A 83 0.24 -3.39 0.34
C MET A 83 0.62 -2.95 1.76
N THR A 84 -0.35 -2.95 2.69
CA THR A 84 -0.07 -2.69 4.10
C THR A 84 0.56 -3.95 4.67
N THR A 85 1.89 -3.94 4.81
CA THR A 85 2.55 -4.94 5.63
C THR A 85 2.19 -4.68 7.08
N PRO A 86 1.65 -5.65 7.81
CA PRO A 86 1.25 -5.46 9.21
C PRO A 86 2.44 -5.24 10.16
N ILE A 87 3.68 -5.34 9.67
CA ILE A 87 4.92 -5.16 10.42
C ILE A 87 5.89 -4.36 9.54
N GLU A 88 6.45 -3.28 10.09
CA GLU A 88 7.50 -2.50 9.42
C GLU A 88 8.89 -2.73 10.05
N SER A 89 8.94 -3.12 11.33
CA SER A 89 10.18 -3.23 12.11
C SER A 89 10.26 -4.51 12.96
N THR A 90 11.48 -4.91 13.28
CA THR A 90 11.76 -6.05 14.15
C THR A 90 11.33 -5.79 15.60
N ALA A 91 11.29 -4.52 16.03
CA ALA A 91 10.74 -4.13 17.31
C ALA A 91 9.23 -4.38 17.40
N ASP A 92 8.50 -4.13 16.32
CA ASP A 92 7.07 -4.38 16.22
C ASP A 92 6.78 -5.89 16.21
N LEU A 93 7.59 -6.65 15.48
CA LEU A 93 7.56 -8.12 15.53
C LEU A 93 7.82 -8.68 16.93
N ALA A 94 8.69 -8.05 17.72
CA ALA A 94 8.98 -8.45 19.09
C ALA A 94 7.88 -8.06 20.09
N ALA A 95 7.11 -7.00 19.78
CA ALA A 95 6.02 -6.52 20.62
C ALA A 95 4.76 -7.39 20.49
N GLN A 96 4.48 -7.89 19.28
CA GLN A 96 3.34 -8.77 19.03
C GLN A 96 3.66 -10.27 19.24
N GLN A 97 2.61 -11.08 19.39
CA GLN A 97 2.71 -12.55 19.44
C GLN A 97 1.92 -13.26 18.34
N LYS A 98 1.22 -12.52 17.47
CA LYS A 98 0.37 -13.09 16.41
C LYS A 98 1.20 -13.79 15.33
N ILE A 99 2.32 -13.19 14.94
CA ILE A 99 3.21 -13.71 13.90
C ILE A 99 4.40 -14.37 14.58
N LYS A 100 4.55 -15.68 14.35
CA LYS A 100 5.67 -16.44 14.89
C LYS A 100 6.93 -16.10 14.10
N TYR A 101 8.08 -16.15 14.73
CA TYR A 101 9.35 -15.92 14.06
C TYR A 101 10.40 -16.93 14.48
N GLY A 102 11.30 -17.27 13.57
CA GLY A 102 12.32 -18.27 13.83
C GLY A 102 13.51 -18.22 12.87
N THR A 103 14.50 -19.04 13.19
CA THR A 103 15.78 -19.12 12.49
C THR A 103 16.12 -20.56 12.13
N LEU A 104 17.18 -20.75 11.34
CA LEU A 104 17.74 -22.08 11.08
C LEU A 104 18.33 -22.68 12.36
N ASN A 105 17.96 -23.92 12.67
CA ASN A 105 18.51 -24.67 13.79
C ASN A 105 20.02 -24.86 13.63
N GLY A 106 20.81 -24.53 14.66
CA GLY A 106 22.27 -24.58 14.61
C GLY A 106 22.92 -23.53 13.70
N GLY A 107 22.16 -22.57 13.16
CA GLY A 107 22.70 -21.52 12.30
C GLY A 107 23.40 -20.39 13.07
N SER A 108 24.21 -19.61 12.36
CA SER A 108 24.89 -18.42 12.93
C SER A 108 23.90 -17.37 13.44
N THR A 109 22.72 -17.26 12.82
CA THR A 109 21.64 -16.36 13.26
C THR A 109 21.02 -16.81 14.58
N MET A 110 20.91 -18.12 14.83
CA MET A 110 20.44 -18.66 16.11
C MET A 110 21.41 -18.31 17.24
N ASN A 111 22.71 -18.51 17.01
CA ASN A 111 23.74 -18.15 17.98
C ASN A 111 23.80 -16.64 18.22
N PHE A 112 23.56 -15.81 17.20
CA PHE A 112 23.47 -14.36 17.35
C PHE A 112 22.39 -13.96 18.35
N PHE A 113 21.17 -14.52 18.26
CA PHE A 113 20.11 -14.21 19.21
C PHE A 113 20.39 -14.75 20.62
N ARG A 114 21.12 -15.87 20.73
CA ARG A 114 21.53 -16.46 22.01
C ARG A 114 22.60 -15.62 22.74
N GLU A 115 23.54 -15.05 22.00
CA GLU A 115 24.70 -14.32 22.54
C GLU A 115 24.50 -12.79 22.58
N SER A 116 23.46 -12.29 21.93
CA SER A 116 23.14 -10.86 21.89
C SER A 116 22.81 -10.32 23.27
N LYS A 117 23.37 -9.14 23.60
CA LYS A 117 23.11 -8.39 24.85
C LYS A 117 22.09 -7.25 24.68
N ILE A 118 21.46 -7.14 23.50
CA ILE A 118 20.45 -6.12 23.23
C ILE A 118 19.11 -6.63 23.78
N PRO A 119 18.40 -5.86 24.63
CA PRO A 119 17.22 -6.33 25.36
C PRO A 119 16.08 -6.79 24.44
N ILE A 120 15.92 -6.16 23.28
CA ILE A 120 14.92 -6.56 22.27
C ILE A 120 15.23 -7.98 21.75
N TYR A 121 16.48 -8.26 21.42
CA TYR A 121 16.90 -9.55 20.87
C TYR A 121 16.95 -10.65 21.93
N GLU A 122 17.29 -10.34 23.18
CA GLU A 122 17.17 -11.28 24.31
C GLU A 122 15.72 -11.69 24.52
N ARG A 123 14.78 -10.73 24.51
CA ARG A 123 13.35 -11.02 24.59
C ARG A 123 12.88 -11.89 23.42
N MET A 124 13.31 -11.58 22.20
CA MET A 124 12.99 -12.39 21.03
C MET A 124 13.54 -13.81 21.15
N TRP A 125 14.75 -13.98 21.69
CA TRP A 125 15.33 -15.29 21.96
C TRP A 125 14.50 -16.08 23.00
N SER A 126 14.11 -15.46 24.10
CA SER A 126 13.24 -16.10 25.11
C SER A 126 11.91 -16.55 24.51
N VAL A 127 11.28 -15.72 23.66
CA VAL A 127 10.03 -16.07 22.96
C VAL A 127 10.25 -17.23 21.98
N MET A 128 11.34 -17.21 21.20
CA MET A 128 11.67 -18.30 20.28
C MET A 128 11.88 -19.62 21.03
N GLN A 129 12.49 -19.58 22.23
CA GLN A 129 12.73 -20.76 23.04
C GLN A 129 11.47 -21.28 23.74
N SER A 130 10.57 -20.39 24.18
CA SER A 130 9.34 -20.76 24.89
C SER A 130 8.19 -21.17 23.98
N THR A 131 8.28 -20.95 22.66
CA THR A 131 7.19 -21.20 21.72
C THR A 131 7.11 -22.68 21.30
N THR A 132 5.95 -23.30 21.52
CA THR A 132 5.61 -24.66 21.05
C THR A 132 4.47 -24.58 20.02
N PRO A 133 4.52 -25.27 18.86
CA PRO A 133 5.61 -26.11 18.33
C PRO A 133 6.83 -25.28 17.90
N THR A 134 7.97 -25.95 17.71
CA THR A 134 9.26 -25.33 17.44
C THR A 134 9.19 -24.32 16.28
N VAL A 135 9.73 -23.12 16.53
CA VAL A 135 9.85 -22.06 15.52
C VAL A 135 11.10 -22.22 14.67
N PHE A 136 12.08 -23.01 15.13
CA PHE A 136 13.28 -23.33 14.38
C PHE A 136 12.99 -24.33 13.26
N VAL A 137 13.70 -24.17 12.15
CA VAL A 137 13.62 -25.04 10.97
C VAL A 137 14.95 -25.74 10.74
N ASN A 138 14.94 -26.92 10.13
CA ASN A 138 16.16 -27.67 9.88
C ASN A 138 16.80 -27.33 8.53
N SER A 139 16.03 -26.75 7.60
CA SER A 139 16.51 -26.33 6.28
C SER A 139 16.01 -24.94 5.91
N SER A 140 16.82 -24.17 5.19
CA SER A 140 16.40 -22.84 4.70
C SER A 140 15.22 -22.92 3.74
N ARG A 141 15.10 -24.01 2.95
CA ARG A 141 13.94 -24.22 2.06
C ARG A 141 12.64 -24.42 2.85
N GLU A 142 12.71 -25.15 3.94
CA GLU A 142 11.58 -25.35 4.87
C GLU A 142 11.15 -24.03 5.50
N GLY A 143 12.11 -23.21 5.95
CA GLY A 143 11.86 -21.87 6.48
C GLY A 143 11.16 -20.95 5.49
N ILE A 144 11.59 -20.97 4.23
CA ILE A 144 10.96 -20.20 3.15
C ILE A 144 9.55 -20.71 2.85
N ALA A 145 9.35 -22.02 2.73
CA ALA A 145 8.04 -22.61 2.49
C ALA A 145 7.06 -22.26 3.63
N ARG A 146 7.53 -22.30 4.88
CA ARG A 146 6.75 -21.91 6.06
C ARG A 146 6.41 -20.41 6.06
N ALA A 147 7.33 -19.56 5.64
CA ALA A 147 7.08 -18.12 5.50
C ALA A 147 6.04 -17.83 4.41
N LYS A 148 6.10 -18.54 3.28
CA LYS A 148 5.07 -18.46 2.22
C LYS A 148 3.67 -18.90 2.70
N GLY A 149 3.61 -19.84 3.64
CA GLY A 149 2.37 -20.28 4.27
C GLY A 149 1.67 -19.21 5.13
N GLY A 150 2.32 -18.07 5.37
CA GLY A 150 1.77 -16.96 6.15
C GLY A 150 1.94 -17.12 7.67
N ASN A 151 1.73 -16.03 8.41
CA ASN A 151 1.83 -15.95 9.88
C ASN A 151 3.17 -16.43 10.49
N TYR A 152 4.23 -16.53 9.68
CA TYR A 152 5.57 -16.90 10.11
C TYR A 152 6.63 -16.03 9.42
N ALA A 153 7.50 -15.41 10.21
CA ALA A 153 8.64 -14.63 9.73
C ALA A 153 9.92 -15.46 9.88
N TYR A 154 10.58 -15.73 8.75
CA TYR A 154 11.84 -16.47 8.74
C TYR A 154 13.02 -15.50 8.68
N MET A 155 13.91 -15.59 9.67
CA MET A 155 15.12 -14.79 9.73
C MET A 155 16.28 -15.53 9.06
N MET A 156 16.76 -14.97 7.95
CA MET A 156 17.90 -15.48 7.19
C MET A 156 18.89 -14.37 6.85
N GLU A 157 20.02 -14.74 6.27
CA GLU A 157 21.03 -13.78 5.82
C GLU A 157 20.54 -12.96 4.61
N SER A 158 20.97 -11.70 4.54
CA SER A 158 20.52 -10.72 3.53
C SER A 158 20.79 -11.17 2.09
N SER A 159 21.97 -11.76 1.83
CA SER A 159 22.37 -12.32 0.54
C SER A 159 21.41 -13.41 0.04
N MET A 160 21.04 -14.33 0.93
CA MET A 160 20.13 -15.43 0.62
C MET A 160 18.70 -14.92 0.47
N LEU A 161 18.29 -13.95 1.28
CA LEU A 161 17.00 -13.30 1.15
C LEU A 161 16.85 -12.60 -0.21
N GLU A 162 17.84 -11.80 -0.62
CA GLU A 162 17.87 -11.14 -1.93
C GLU A 162 17.78 -12.17 -3.07
N TYR A 163 18.46 -13.31 -2.93
CA TYR A 163 18.42 -14.39 -3.93
C TYR A 163 17.02 -14.99 -4.12
N TYR A 164 16.30 -15.24 -3.02
CA TYR A 164 14.96 -15.83 -3.07
C TYR A 164 13.89 -14.81 -3.45
N MET A 165 13.98 -13.57 -2.98
CA MET A 165 13.04 -12.51 -3.37
C MET A 165 13.07 -12.22 -4.87
N GLU A 166 14.23 -12.29 -5.51
CA GLU A 166 14.35 -12.08 -6.96
C GLU A 166 13.69 -13.21 -7.77
N ARG A 167 13.46 -14.38 -7.16
CA ARG A 167 12.83 -15.55 -7.80
C ARG A 167 11.37 -15.73 -7.43
N ASP A 168 11.01 -15.37 -6.20
CA ASP A 168 9.69 -15.54 -5.63
C ASP A 168 9.13 -14.19 -5.16
N CYS A 169 8.25 -13.60 -5.97
CA CYS A 169 7.60 -12.31 -5.67
C CYS A 169 6.62 -12.37 -4.46
N GLN A 170 6.34 -13.56 -3.94
CA GLN A 170 5.53 -13.74 -2.72
C GLN A 170 6.32 -13.44 -1.44
N LEU A 171 7.65 -13.32 -1.53
CA LEU A 171 8.52 -13.03 -0.41
C LEU A 171 8.84 -11.53 -0.38
N GLN A 172 8.75 -10.96 0.81
CA GLN A 172 9.09 -9.56 1.04
C GLN A 172 10.06 -9.46 2.22
N ARG A 173 11.09 -8.63 2.06
CA ARG A 173 11.96 -8.24 3.18
C ARG A 173 11.23 -7.22 4.06
N ILE A 174 11.22 -7.48 5.36
CA ILE A 174 10.70 -6.56 6.36
C ILE A 174 11.88 -6.02 7.17
N GLY A 175 11.96 -4.69 7.31
CA GLY A 175 12.97 -4.03 8.12
C GLY A 175 14.39 -3.96 7.53
N GLY A 176 15.30 -3.48 8.38
CA GLY A 176 16.73 -3.29 8.08
C GLY A 176 17.58 -4.55 8.26
N LEU A 177 18.89 -4.40 8.13
CA LEU A 177 19.83 -5.45 8.56
C LEU A 177 19.90 -5.45 10.09
N LEU A 178 19.83 -6.64 10.69
CA LEU A 178 19.95 -6.82 12.15
C LEU A 178 21.40 -6.74 12.63
N ASP A 179 22.32 -7.11 11.75
CA ASP A 179 23.76 -7.16 11.98
C ASP A 179 24.51 -6.96 10.66
N SER A 180 25.77 -6.53 10.74
CA SER A 180 26.66 -6.32 9.60
C SER A 180 27.67 -7.47 9.51
N LYS A 181 27.23 -8.60 8.96
CA LYS A 181 28.10 -9.76 8.66
C LYS A 181 28.50 -9.78 7.18
N GLY A 182 29.67 -10.34 6.90
CA GLY A 182 30.18 -10.54 5.54
C GLY A 182 30.75 -11.93 5.36
N TYR A 183 30.70 -12.43 4.12
CA TYR A 183 31.34 -13.69 3.76
C TYR A 183 32.84 -13.51 3.58
N GLY A 184 33.61 -14.49 4.05
CA GLY A 184 35.05 -14.55 3.90
C GLY A 184 35.51 -15.94 3.47
N ILE A 185 36.69 -16.00 2.86
CA ILE A 185 37.35 -17.27 2.51
C ILE A 185 38.18 -17.69 3.71
N ALA A 186 37.85 -18.82 4.32
CA ALA A 186 38.57 -19.36 5.46
C ALA A 186 39.83 -20.13 5.01
N LEU A 187 40.95 -19.88 5.69
CA LEU A 187 42.21 -20.59 5.50
C LEU A 187 42.72 -21.12 6.85
N PRO A 188 43.52 -22.20 6.86
CA PRO A 188 44.21 -22.65 8.06
C PRO A 188 45.05 -21.52 8.67
N LYS A 189 45.10 -21.49 10.01
CA LYS A 189 45.88 -20.49 10.75
C LYS A 189 47.37 -20.60 10.35
N GLY A 190 47.95 -19.48 9.92
CA GLY A 190 49.35 -19.42 9.47
C GLY A 190 49.57 -19.79 8.00
N SER A 191 48.53 -19.97 7.20
CA SER A 191 48.67 -20.26 5.77
C SER A 191 49.36 -19.10 5.02
N PRO A 192 50.40 -19.36 4.19
CA PRO A 192 51.06 -18.33 3.38
C PRO A 192 50.15 -17.76 2.28
N LEU A 193 49.05 -18.45 1.96
CA LEU A 193 48.08 -18.03 0.93
C LEU A 193 47.19 -16.88 1.38
N ARG A 194 47.14 -16.58 2.68
CA ARG A 194 46.25 -15.56 3.25
C ARG A 194 46.46 -14.20 2.63
N ASP A 195 47.71 -13.76 2.55
CA ASP A 195 48.04 -12.42 2.08
C ASP A 195 47.84 -12.31 0.56
N ILE A 196 48.18 -13.36 -0.19
CA ILE A 196 47.96 -13.43 -1.64
C ILE A 196 46.47 -13.38 -1.98
N LEU A 197 45.64 -14.18 -1.29
CA LEU A 197 44.19 -14.17 -1.52
C LEU A 197 43.55 -12.85 -1.10
N SER A 198 43.96 -12.29 0.04
CA SER A 198 43.43 -11.00 0.50
C SER A 198 43.71 -9.87 -0.51
N GLN A 199 44.95 -9.76 -1.01
CA GLN A 199 45.29 -8.78 -2.05
C GLN A 199 44.51 -9.02 -3.35
N THR A 200 44.30 -10.29 -3.71
CA THR A 200 43.55 -10.63 -4.93
C THR A 200 42.07 -10.24 -4.80
N VAL A 201 41.45 -10.51 -3.66
CA VAL A 201 40.05 -10.10 -3.39
C VAL A 201 39.91 -8.59 -3.44
N LEU A 202 40.85 -7.83 -2.87
CA LEU A 202 40.85 -6.36 -2.97
C LEU A 202 40.93 -5.89 -4.42
N LYS A 203 41.84 -6.45 -5.23
CA LYS A 203 41.93 -6.13 -6.67
C LYS A 203 40.64 -6.45 -7.43
N LEU A 204 39.94 -7.55 -7.09
CA LEU A 204 38.66 -7.90 -7.70
C LEU A 204 37.54 -6.93 -7.28
N GLN A 205 37.58 -6.43 -6.05
CA GLN A 205 36.64 -5.44 -5.54
C GLN A 205 36.86 -4.06 -6.16
N GLU A 206 38.10 -3.59 -6.24
CA GLU A 206 38.47 -2.32 -6.91
C GLU A 206 38.05 -2.32 -8.38
N ARG A 207 38.20 -3.46 -9.06
CA ARG A 207 37.78 -3.62 -10.46
C ARG A 207 36.27 -3.86 -10.62
N THR A 208 35.48 -3.83 -9.55
CA THR A 208 34.03 -4.09 -9.53
C THR A 208 33.60 -5.47 -10.06
N ILE A 209 34.55 -6.41 -10.18
CA ILE A 209 34.30 -7.75 -10.73
C ILE A 209 33.38 -8.54 -9.80
N LEU A 210 33.53 -8.37 -8.48
CA LEU A 210 32.67 -9.03 -7.50
C LEU A 210 31.21 -8.57 -7.61
N GLU A 211 30.97 -7.29 -7.89
CA GLU A 211 29.62 -6.75 -8.08
C GLU A 211 29.00 -7.26 -9.38
N ALA A 212 29.77 -7.28 -10.48
CA ALA A 212 29.35 -7.87 -11.75
C ALA A 212 29.00 -9.36 -11.58
N LEU A 213 29.79 -10.12 -10.82
CA LEU A 213 29.50 -11.51 -10.49
C LEU A 213 28.23 -11.65 -9.64
N LYS A 214 28.04 -10.80 -8.62
CA LYS A 214 26.81 -10.81 -7.81
C LYS A 214 25.59 -10.59 -8.70
N ASN A 215 25.59 -9.55 -9.53
CA ASN A 215 24.48 -9.26 -10.43
C ASN A 215 24.21 -10.42 -11.41
N LYS A 216 25.26 -11.01 -11.98
CA LYS A 216 25.15 -12.14 -12.89
C LYS A 216 24.45 -13.36 -12.26
N TRP A 217 24.79 -13.69 -11.01
CA TRP A 217 24.26 -14.88 -10.33
C TRP A 217 22.94 -14.65 -9.58
N TRP A 218 22.66 -13.41 -9.16
CA TRP A 218 21.41 -13.08 -8.48
C TRP A 218 20.30 -12.66 -9.44
N LYS A 219 20.60 -11.79 -10.43
CA LYS A 219 19.60 -11.17 -11.31
C LYS A 219 19.54 -11.81 -12.70
N ASP A 220 20.68 -11.96 -13.39
CA ASP A 220 20.68 -12.37 -14.80
C ASP A 220 20.36 -13.85 -14.99
N LYS A 221 20.93 -14.71 -14.15
CA LYS A 221 20.61 -16.14 -14.14
C LYS A 221 19.38 -16.41 -13.28
N ARG A 222 18.22 -15.98 -13.76
CA ARG A 222 16.93 -16.56 -13.36
C ARG A 222 16.97 -18.01 -13.85
N GLY A 223 17.02 -18.94 -12.89
CA GLY A 223 17.03 -20.37 -13.19
C GLY A 223 15.76 -20.78 -13.93
#